data_AF-A0A427BBC9-F1
#
_entry.id   AF-A0A427BBC9-F1
#
_cell.length_a   1.000
_cell.length_b   1.000
_cell.length_c   1.000
_cell.angle_alpha   90.00
_cell.angle_beta   90.00
_cell.angle_gamma   90.00
#
_symmetry.space_group_name_H-M   'P 1'
#
loop_
_entity.id
_entity.type
_entity.pdbx_description
1 polymer ?
#
loop_
_entity_poly.entity_id
_entity_poly.type
_entity_poly.pdbx_seq_one_letter_code
_entity_poly.pdbx_strand_id
1 'polypeptide(L)'
;MKVCVAMGIGQVLLWSVWAGVTRHPSRFKIWAVVIGGAMAIFLELYDFPPFKGYVDSHALWHATNIPLAYLWWSFVYEDVEFRTSAIMKKAR
;
A
#
# COMPACT_ATOMS: atom_id res chain seq x y z
N MET A 1 -2.49 8.31 -16.80
CA MET A 1 -2.86 6.89 -16.66
C MET A 1 -1.72 5.92 -16.98
N LYS A 2 -1.23 5.74 -18.22
CA LYS A 2 -0.24 4.67 -18.55
C LYS A 2 1.02 4.68 -17.65
N VAL A 3 1.61 5.85 -17.43
CA VAL A 3 2.79 6.01 -16.54
C VAL A 3 2.42 5.73 -15.08
N CYS A 4 1.27 6.23 -14.60
CA CYS A 4 0.77 6.00 -13.23
C CYS A 4 0.55 4.50 -12.97
N VAL A 5 -0.09 3.80 -13.90
CA VAL A 5 -0.31 2.35 -13.83
C VAL A 5 1.01 1.60 -13.80
N ALA A 6 1.98 1.95 -14.66
CA ALA A 6 3.30 1.32 -14.67
C ALA A 6 4.04 1.52 -13.34
N MET A 7 4.01 2.74 -12.78
CA MET A 7 4.59 3.03 -11.47
C MET A 7 3.88 2.26 -10.34
N GLY A 8 2.55 2.19 -10.39
CA GLY A 8 1.74 1.43 -9.43
C GLY A 8 2.07 -0.06 -9.44
N ILE A 9 2.18 -0.67 -10.63
CA ILE A 9 2.61 -2.07 -10.78
C ILE A 9 4.01 -2.27 -10.20
N GLY A 10 4.94 -1.36 -10.52
CA GLY A 10 6.29 -1.38 -9.95
C GLY A 10 6.28 -1.34 -8.42
N GLN A 11 5.46 -0.47 -7.83
CA GLN A 11 5.31 -0.36 -6.38
C GLN A 11 4.73 -1.64 -5.76
N VAL A 12 3.66 -2.20 -6.32
CA VAL A 12 3.05 -3.45 -5.85
C VAL A 12 4.06 -4.60 -5.89
N LEU A 13 4.83 -4.74 -6.97
CA LEU A 13 5.84 -5.79 -7.11
C LEU A 13 6.97 -5.63 -6.09
N LEU A 14 7.52 -4.42 -5.97
CA LEU A 14 8.61 -4.13 -5.05
C LEU A 14 8.23 -4.48 -3.61
N TRP A 15 7.05 -4.03 -3.17
CA TRP A 15 6.60 -4.27 -1.80
C TRP A 15 6.13 -5.70 -1.55
N SER A 16 5.63 -6.40 -2.58
CA SER A 16 5.36 -7.84 -2.49
C SER A 16 6.64 -8.63 -2.25
N VAL A 17 7.71 -8.35 -3.00
CA VAL A 17 9.01 -9.00 -2.82
C VAL A 17 9.57 -8.68 -1.44
N TRP A 18 9.54 -7.42 -1.03
CA TRP A 18 9.99 -7.02 0.30
C TRP A 18 9.24 -7.74 1.42
N ALA A 19 7.90 -7.82 1.35
CA ALA A 19 7.07 -8.47 2.36
C ALA A 19 7.20 -9.99 2.38
N GLY A 20 7.55 -10.61 1.24
CA GLY A 20 7.82 -12.04 1.13
C GLY A 20 9.19 -12.44 1.67
N VAL A 21 10.21 -11.62 1.44
CA VAL A 21 11.60 -11.90 1.87
C VAL A 21 11.83 -11.49 3.32
N THR A 22 11.24 -10.37 3.77
CA THR A 22 11.52 -9.80 5.10
C THR A 22 10.66 -10.47 6.17
N ARG A 23 11.27 -10.78 7.32
CA ARG A 23 10.56 -11.28 8.52
C ARG A 23 10.14 -10.17 9.48
N HIS A 24 9.80 -8.99 8.95
CA HIS A 24 9.39 -7.85 9.77
C HIS A 24 8.07 -8.16 10.49
N PRO A 25 7.93 -7.85 11.79
CA PRO A 25 6.69 -8.14 12.54
C PRO A 25 5.45 -7.52 11.90
N SER A 26 5.58 -6.32 11.33
CA SER A 26 4.47 -5.59 10.69
C SER A 26 4.24 -5.90 9.21
N ARG A 27 4.81 -6.99 8.67
CA ARG A 27 4.70 -7.32 7.22
C ARG A 27 3.26 -7.50 6.73
N PHE A 28 2.31 -7.84 7.61
CA PHE A 28 0.90 -7.98 7.26
C PHE A 28 0.30 -6.66 6.77
N LYS A 29 0.72 -5.52 7.34
CA LYS A 29 0.27 -4.19 6.90
C LYS A 29 0.75 -3.88 5.49
N ILE A 30 1.96 -4.28 5.14
CA ILE A 30 2.46 -4.18 3.76
C ILE A 30 1.67 -5.08 2.81
N TRP A 31 1.34 -6.31 3.20
CA TRP A 31 0.47 -7.17 2.39
C TRP A 31 -0.91 -6.55 2.15
N ALA A 32 -1.51 -5.93 3.17
CA ALA A 32 -2.76 -5.19 3.00
C ALA A 32 -2.60 -4.02 2.02
N VAL A 33 -1.47 -3.29 2.06
CA VAL A 33 -1.19 -2.21 1.12
C VAL A 33 -0.94 -2.71 -0.31
N VAL A 34 -0.27 -3.84 -0.47
CA VAL A 34 -0.05 -4.50 -1.76
C VAL A 34 -1.38 -4.90 -2.40
N ILE A 35 -2.25 -5.59 -1.65
CA ILE A 35 -3.55 -6.04 -2.15
C ILE A 35 -4.44 -4.84 -2.48
N GLY A 36 -4.54 -3.87 -1.56
CA GLY A 36 -5.32 -2.66 -1.78
C GLY A 36 -4.80 -1.80 -2.94
N GLY A 37 -3.47 -1.70 -3.10
CA GLY A 37 -2.85 -1.01 -4.23
C GLY A 37 -3.14 -1.68 -5.57
N ALA A 38 -3.12 -3.02 -5.63
CA ALA A 38 -3.53 -3.75 -6.81
C ALA A 38 -5.02 -3.52 -7.16
N MET A 39 -5.89 -3.49 -6.14
CA MET A 39 -7.31 -3.15 -6.33
C MET A 39 -7.50 -1.71 -6.83
N ALA A 40 -6.73 -0.76 -6.31
CA ALA A 40 -6.78 0.63 -6.78
C ALA A 40 -6.38 0.75 -8.25
N ILE A 41 -5.29 0.09 -8.68
CA ILE A 41 -4.88 0.05 -10.10
C ILE A 41 -5.99 -0.57 -10.97
N PHE A 42 -6.64 -1.63 -10.48
CA PHE A 42 -7.75 -2.26 -11.21
C PHE A 42 -8.95 -1.31 -11.38
N LEU A 43 -9.31 -0.55 -10.33
CA LEU A 43 -10.36 0.47 -10.40
C LEU A 43 -10.02 1.58 -11.39
N GLU A 44 -8.76 2.03 -11.43
CA GLU A 44 -8.29 3.03 -12.39
C GLU A 44 -8.34 2.52 -13.84
N LEU A 45 -8.09 1.22 -14.06
CA LEU A 45 -8.15 0.60 -15.39
C LEU A 45 -9.57 0.29 -15.87
N TYR A 46 -10.47 -0.07 -14.96
CA TYR A 46 -11.85 -0.44 -15.33
C TYR A 46 -12.69 0.78 -15.76
N ASP A 47 -12.35 1.97 -15.25
CA ASP A 47 -12.85 3.29 -15.69
C ASP A 47 -14.36 3.32 -16.03
N PHE A 48 -15.18 2.83 -15.12
CA PHE A 48 -16.63 2.71 -15.34
C PHE A 48 -17.36 4.02 -14.99
N PRO A 49 -18.44 4.35 -15.75
CA PRO A 49 -19.22 5.56 -15.49
C PRO A 49 -19.96 5.48 -14.15
N PRO A 50 -20.34 6.63 -13.56
CA PRO A 50 -20.97 6.67 -12.24
C PRO A 50 -22.18 5.75 -12.12
N PHE A 51 -22.14 4.79 -11.19
CA PHE A 51 -23.27 3.95 -10.87
C PHE A 51 -24.39 4.80 -10.28
N LYS A 52 -25.51 4.89 -11.00
CA LYS A 52 -26.68 5.72 -10.63
C LYS A 52 -26.36 7.21 -10.42
N GLY A 53 -25.25 7.72 -10.96
CA GLY A 53 -24.82 9.11 -10.80
C GLY A 53 -24.11 9.45 -9.49
N TYR A 54 -23.84 8.47 -8.61
CA TYR A 54 -23.27 8.73 -7.29
C TYR A 54 -21.82 8.29 -7.11
N VAL A 55 -21.43 7.11 -7.62
CA VAL A 55 -20.11 6.52 -7.37
C VAL A 55 -19.52 5.98 -8.68
N ASP A 56 -18.35 6.49 -9.06
CA ASP A 56 -17.57 6.01 -10.20
C ASP A 56 -16.29 5.27 -9.75
N SER A 57 -15.54 4.78 -10.73
CA SER A 57 -14.21 4.18 -10.56
C SER A 57 -13.29 5.07 -9.73
N HIS A 58 -13.33 6.39 -9.97
CA HIS A 58 -12.43 7.36 -9.37
C HIS A 58 -12.74 7.62 -7.90
N ALA A 59 -14.02 7.71 -7.54
CA ALA A 59 -14.47 7.82 -6.16
C ALA A 59 -14.09 6.58 -5.34
N LEU A 60 -14.27 5.38 -5.90
CA LEU A 60 -13.82 4.14 -5.25
C LEU A 60 -12.30 4.05 -5.13
N TRP A 61 -11.57 4.53 -6.13
CA TRP A 61 -10.12 4.64 -6.07
C TRP A 61 -9.69 5.55 -4.90
N HIS A 62 -10.28 6.73 -4.76
CA HIS A 62 -10.01 7.62 -3.63
C HIS A 62 -10.37 6.97 -2.29
N ALA A 63 -11.54 6.36 -2.18
CA ALA A 63 -11.99 5.69 -0.96
C ALA A 63 -11.05 4.56 -0.53
N THR A 64 -10.49 3.83 -1.49
CA THR A 64 -9.52 2.74 -1.24
C THR A 64 -8.19 3.30 -0.72
N ASN A 65 -7.73 4.44 -1.23
CA ASN A 65 -6.43 5.02 -0.84
C ASN A 65 -6.40 5.60 0.59
N ILE A 66 -7.54 6.04 1.14
CA ILE A 66 -7.62 6.61 2.51
C ILE A 66 -7.12 5.61 3.58
N PRO A 67 -7.72 4.41 3.73
CA PRO A 67 -7.26 3.43 4.72
C PRO A 67 -5.85 2.90 4.39
N LEU A 68 -5.48 2.80 3.12
CA LEU A 68 -4.14 2.36 2.72
C LEU A 68 -3.06 3.36 3.16
N ALA A 69 -3.32 4.66 3.03
CA ALA A 69 -2.40 5.71 3.50
C ALA A 69 -2.19 5.64 5.01
N TYR A 70 -3.26 5.37 5.78
CA TYR A 70 -3.15 5.15 7.22
C TYR A 70 -2.31 3.92 7.56
N LEU A 71 -2.58 2.78 6.92
CA LEU A 71 -1.82 1.54 7.13
C LEU A 71 -0.34 1.71 6.78
N TRP A 72 -0.05 2.45 5.71
CA TRP A 72 1.31 2.78 5.30
C TRP A 72 2.06 3.55 6.38
N TRP A 73 1.46 4.63 6.89
CA TRP A 73 2.08 5.44 7.94
C TRP A 73 2.24 4.66 9.24
N SER A 74 1.27 3.82 9.60
CA SER A 74 1.38 2.94 10.75
C SER A 74 2.53 1.95 10.62
N PHE A 75 2.75 1.40 9.42
CA PHE A 75 3.91 0.55 9.15
C PHE A 75 5.23 1.31 9.29
N VAL A 76 5.33 2.52 8.72
CA VAL A 76 6.56 3.34 8.79
C VAL A 76 6.94 3.64 10.23
N TYR A 77 5.95 4.00 11.07
CA TYR A 77 6.17 4.22 12.49
C TYR A 77 6.76 2.99 13.19
N GLU A 78 6.17 1.81 12.95
CA GLU A 78 6.63 0.55 13.56
C GLU A 78 8.00 0.11 13.04
N ASP A 79 8.32 0.34 11.76
CA ASP A 79 9.66 0.06 11.22
C ASP A 79 10.72 0.94 11.90
N VAL A 80 10.43 2.22 12.12
CA VAL A 80 11.32 3.14 12.85
C VAL A 80 11.55 2.68 14.29
N GLU A 81 10.49 2.28 14.99
CA GLU A 81 10.58 1.76 16.36
C GLU A 81 11.40 0.47 16.42
N PHE A 82 11.16 -0.46 15.50
CA PHE A 82 11.89 -1.72 15.39
C PHE A 82 13.39 -1.49 15.14
N ARG A 83 13.71 -0.60 14.20
CA ARG A 83 15.10 -0.25 13.85
C ARG A 83 15.82 0.43 15.01
N THR A 84 15.16 1.37 15.69
CA THR A 84 15.72 2.10 16.83
C THR A 84 16.02 1.16 17.99
N SER A 85 15.08 0.28 18.33
CA SER A 85 15.25 -0.72 19.40
C SER A 85 16.44 -1.67 19.13
N ALA A 86 16.60 -2.09 17.87
CA ALA A 86 17.73 -2.94 17.47
C ALA A 86 19.09 -2.24 17.63
N ILE A 87 19.16 -0.95 17.28
CA ILE A 87 20.39 -0.13 17.45
C ILE A 87 20.71 0.04 18.93
N MET A 88 19.72 0.42 19.75
CA MET A 88 19.91 0.62 21.19
C MET A 88 20.39 -0.65 21.90
N LYS A 89 19.85 -1.82 21.54
CA LYS A 89 20.28 -3.10 22.10
C LYS A 89 21.74 -3.44 21.74
N LYS A 90 22.23 -3.00 20.59
CA LYS A 90 23.63 -3.23 20.16
C LYS A 90 24.63 -2.28 20.83
N ALA A 91 24.16 -1.10 21.24
CA ALA A 91 25.00 -0.08 21.90
C ALA A 91 25.19 -0.32 23.41
N ARG A 92 24.40 -1.22 24.00
CA ARG A 92 24.51 -1.66 25.41
C ARG A 92 25.31 -2.95 25.50
#